data_AF-A0A9E5SF39-F1
#
_entry.id   AF-A0A9E5SF39-F1
#
_cell.length_a   1.000
_cell.length_b   1.000
_cell.length_c   1.000
_cell.angle_alpha   90.00
_cell.angle_beta   90.00
_cell.angle_gamma   90.00
#
_symmetry.space_group_name_H-M   'P 1'
#
loop_
_entity.id
_entity.type
_entity.pdbx_description
1 polymer ?
#
loop_
_entity_poly.entity_id
_entity_poly.type
_entity_poly.pdbx_seq_one_letter_code
_entity_poly.pdbx_strand_id
1 'polypeptide(L)'
;GYEIHDYHLTSRLSYEELEISSRLMDQTIVEKALPQGWTSEQDAYRFTLFVNIDGLPMNSYTGVPLSEEYEVQIGTVCEVIVTPKGIEYVDIFFQYTDAESQTTAEMINIEDALVQLSQYLYPSYEEFILPVKVVDIQLVYLGQWKTSTGEVLLRPFWVFNTEQESVGLSGVLAQHIYYVDALSMKMTDEFTFAGGEL
;
A
#
# COMPACT_ATOMS: atom_id res chain seq x y z
N GLY A 1 -1.72 -3.95 20.10
CA GLY A 1 -2.00 -5.33 19.63
C GLY A 1 -2.42 -5.26 18.19
N TYR A 2 -2.19 -6.29 17.37
CA TYR A 2 -2.64 -6.27 15.97
C TYR A 2 -4.15 -6.41 15.91
N GLU A 3 -4.80 -5.50 15.20
CA GLU A 3 -6.23 -5.54 14.93
C GLU A 3 -6.46 -5.60 13.41
N ILE A 4 -7.51 -6.29 12.98
CA ILE A 4 -7.97 -6.28 11.59
C ILE A 4 -9.23 -5.42 11.59
N HIS A 5 -9.14 -4.22 11.00
CA HIS A 5 -10.27 -3.28 10.88
C HIS A 5 -10.69 -3.09 9.42
N ASP A 6 -11.94 -2.65 9.24
CA ASP A 6 -12.76 -2.64 8.02
C ASP A 6 -12.21 -1.87 6.81
N TYR A 7 -11.14 -2.37 6.17
CA TYR A 7 -10.81 -2.04 4.79
C TYR A 7 -10.64 -3.34 4.00
N HIS A 8 -11.61 -3.62 3.14
CA HIS A 8 -11.60 -4.79 2.26
C HIS A 8 -11.64 -4.33 0.81
N LEU A 9 -10.63 -4.70 0.02
CA LEU A 9 -10.78 -4.74 -1.42
C LEU A 9 -11.43 -6.08 -1.77
N THR A 10 -12.64 -6.04 -2.32
CA THR A 10 -13.34 -7.23 -2.81
C THR A 10 -13.28 -7.23 -4.32
N SER A 11 -12.58 -8.21 -4.89
CA SER A 11 -12.60 -8.46 -6.32
C SER A 11 -13.29 -9.79 -6.59
N ARG A 12 -14.32 -9.78 -7.44
CA ARG A 12 -14.82 -11.01 -8.05
C ARG A 12 -13.78 -11.44 -9.07
N LEU A 13 -13.22 -12.62 -8.88
CA LEU A 13 -12.26 -13.18 -9.83
C LEU A 13 -13.00 -14.15 -10.73
N SER A 14 -12.86 -13.96 -12.04
CA SER A 14 -13.17 -15.04 -12.99
C SER A 14 -12.19 -16.21 -12.78
N TYR A 15 -12.57 -17.40 -13.26
CA TYR A 15 -11.70 -18.58 -13.17
C TYR A 15 -10.30 -18.32 -13.77
N GLU A 16 -10.26 -17.62 -14.90
CA GLU A 16 -9.01 -17.29 -15.62
C GLU A 16 -8.13 -16.33 -14.80
N GLU A 17 -8.71 -15.30 -14.17
CA GLU A 17 -7.98 -14.36 -13.31
C GLU A 17 -7.49 -14.99 -12.02
N LEU A 18 -8.23 -15.96 -11.49
CA LEU A 18 -7.83 -16.73 -10.30
C LEU A 18 -6.68 -17.69 -10.65
N GLU A 19 -6.73 -18.34 -11.81
CA GLU A 19 -5.64 -19.17 -12.31
C GLU A 19 -4.36 -18.34 -12.56
N ILE A 20 -4.48 -17.11 -13.08
CA ILE A 20 -3.35 -16.19 -13.26
C ILE A 20 -2.83 -15.67 -11.92
N SER A 21 -3.71 -15.23 -11.02
CA SER A 21 -3.33 -14.73 -9.70
C SER A 21 -2.62 -15.79 -8.88
N SER A 22 -3.09 -17.04 -8.97
CA SER A 22 -2.40 -18.17 -8.37
C SER A 22 -1.02 -18.38 -9.00
N ARG A 23 -0.85 -18.37 -10.32
CA ARG A 23 0.48 -18.51 -10.97
C ARG A 23 1.53 -17.44 -10.60
N LEU A 24 1.11 -16.27 -10.10
CA LEU A 24 2.01 -15.21 -9.59
C LEU A 24 2.41 -15.44 -8.12
N MET A 25 1.66 -16.26 -7.38
CA MET A 25 2.08 -16.84 -6.12
C MET A 25 3.07 -17.99 -6.41
N ASP A 26 4.04 -18.22 -5.53
CA ASP A 26 5.01 -19.31 -5.67
C ASP A 26 4.30 -20.62 -6.10
N GLN A 27 4.68 -21.19 -7.25
CA GLN A 27 3.98 -22.29 -7.92
C GLN A 27 3.79 -23.52 -7.02
N THR A 28 4.62 -23.70 -5.99
CA THR A 28 4.47 -24.78 -5.01
C THR A 28 3.25 -24.62 -4.07
N ILE A 29 2.72 -23.41 -3.95
CA ILE A 29 1.53 -23.05 -3.16
C ILE A 29 0.26 -23.19 -4.01
N VAL A 30 0.35 -22.94 -5.31
CA VAL A 30 -0.77 -22.93 -6.29
C VAL A 30 -1.44 -24.27 -6.48
N GLU A 31 -0.66 -25.35 -6.60
CA GLU A 31 -1.20 -26.71 -6.71
C GLU A 31 -1.92 -27.16 -5.41
N LYS A 32 -1.73 -26.42 -4.31
CA LYS A 32 -2.48 -26.58 -3.06
C LYS A 32 -3.60 -25.55 -2.88
N ALA A 33 -3.50 -24.37 -3.51
CA ALA A 33 -4.40 -23.23 -3.32
C ALA A 33 -5.60 -23.22 -4.27
N LEU A 34 -5.49 -23.81 -5.46
CA LEU A 34 -6.67 -24.11 -6.29
C LEU A 34 -7.40 -25.31 -5.68
N PRO A 35 -8.62 -25.15 -5.14
CA PRO A 35 -9.30 -26.24 -4.47
C PRO A 35 -9.56 -27.35 -5.49
N GLN A 36 -9.18 -28.60 -5.15
CA GLN A 36 -9.44 -29.74 -6.04
C GLN A 36 -10.93 -29.80 -6.41
N GLY A 37 -11.23 -29.76 -7.71
CA GLY A 37 -12.60 -29.88 -8.23
C GLY A 37 -13.37 -28.56 -8.39
N TRP A 38 -12.67 -27.43 -8.47
CA TRP A 38 -13.26 -26.16 -8.89
C TRP A 38 -13.68 -26.19 -10.38
N THR A 39 -14.82 -25.58 -10.70
CA THR A 39 -15.32 -25.42 -12.08
C THR A 39 -15.55 -23.94 -12.38
N SER A 40 -15.51 -23.56 -13.66
CA SER A 40 -15.75 -22.18 -14.13
C SER A 40 -17.16 -21.63 -13.83
N GLU A 41 -18.05 -22.46 -13.26
CA GLU A 41 -19.41 -22.09 -12.87
C GLU A 41 -19.49 -21.59 -11.42
N GLN A 42 -18.41 -21.67 -10.64
CA GLN A 42 -18.37 -21.25 -9.23
C GLN A 42 -17.75 -19.86 -9.10
N ASP A 43 -18.42 -18.97 -8.35
CA ASP A 43 -17.88 -17.66 -8.00
C ASP A 43 -16.84 -17.79 -6.88
N ALA A 44 -15.74 -17.03 -6.99
CA ALA A 44 -14.77 -16.82 -5.93
C ALA A 44 -14.60 -15.34 -5.63
N TYR A 45 -14.36 -15.06 -4.36
CA TYR A 45 -14.07 -13.74 -3.86
C TYR A 45 -12.70 -13.77 -3.19
N ARG A 46 -11.80 -12.89 -3.63
CA ARG A 46 -10.55 -12.61 -2.94
C ARG A 46 -10.75 -11.36 -2.10
N PHE A 47 -10.43 -11.49 -0.83
CA PHE A 47 -10.38 -10.40 0.12
C PHE A 47 -8.92 -10.14 0.47
N THR A 48 -8.49 -8.89 0.34
CA THR A 48 -7.24 -8.41 0.94
C THR A 48 -7.61 -7.65 2.20
N LEU A 49 -7.21 -8.19 3.34
CA LEU A 49 -7.41 -7.61 4.67
C LEU A 49 -6.11 -6.94 5.10
N PHE A 50 -6.18 -5.66 5.45
CA PHE A 50 -5.00 -4.93 5.90
C PHE A 50 -4.82 -5.10 7.41
N VAL A 51 -3.63 -5.54 7.78
CA VAL A 51 -3.24 -5.57 9.18
C VAL A 51 -2.91 -4.15 9.60
N ASN A 52 -3.51 -3.72 10.71
CA ASN A 52 -3.21 -2.43 11.29
C ASN A 52 -2.50 -2.55 12.63
N ILE A 53 -1.83 -1.46 12.98
CA ILE A 53 -1.25 -1.21 14.29
C ILE A 53 -1.95 0.06 14.78
N ASP A 54 -2.61 -0.02 15.95
CA ASP A 54 -3.35 1.10 16.55
C ASP A 54 -4.34 1.78 15.58
N GLY A 55 -5.02 0.99 14.74
CA GLY A 55 -6.06 1.47 13.82
C GLY A 55 -5.57 2.04 12.48
N LEU A 56 -4.26 2.10 12.23
CA LEU A 56 -3.70 2.50 10.94
C LEU A 56 -3.08 1.30 10.19
N PRO A 57 -3.46 1.06 8.92
CA PRO A 57 -2.86 -0.01 8.14
C PRO A 57 -1.40 0.29 7.82
N MET A 58 -0.60 -0.77 7.64
CA MET A 58 0.71 -0.65 6.99
C MET A 58 0.51 -0.37 5.50
N ASN A 59 1.39 0.43 4.88
CA ASN A 59 1.32 0.65 3.44
C ASN A 59 1.41 -0.68 2.69
N SER A 60 0.48 -0.90 1.76
CA SER A 60 0.40 -2.12 0.96
C SER A 60 1.11 -2.00 -0.40
N TYR A 61 1.68 -0.85 -0.72
CA TYR A 61 2.03 -0.53 -2.10
C TYR A 61 3.54 -0.54 -2.43
N THR A 62 3.82 -1.32 -3.48
CA THR A 62 5.07 -1.59 -4.23
C THR A 62 6.15 -2.40 -3.54
N GLY A 63 6.52 -3.53 -4.15
CA GLY A 63 7.75 -4.28 -3.85
C GLY A 63 9.02 -3.56 -4.33
N VAL A 64 8.98 -2.22 -4.46
CA VAL A 64 10.12 -1.40 -4.83
C VAL A 64 10.57 -0.65 -3.57
N PRO A 65 11.82 -0.85 -3.11
CA PRO A 65 12.43 -0.03 -2.07
C PRO A 65 12.25 1.48 -2.32
N LEU A 66 11.69 2.21 -1.35
CA LEU A 66 11.69 3.69 -1.43
C LEU A 66 13.10 4.25 -1.19
N SER A 67 13.87 3.60 -0.33
CA SER A 67 15.30 3.85 -0.06
C SER A 67 15.88 2.65 0.70
N GLU A 68 17.19 2.66 1.01
CA GLU A 68 17.85 1.61 1.82
C GLU A 68 17.18 1.43 3.20
N GLU A 69 16.75 2.53 3.82
CA GLU A 69 16.09 2.48 5.13
C GLU A 69 14.60 2.08 5.01
N TYR A 70 14.04 2.12 3.81
CA TYR A 70 12.64 1.76 3.53
C TYR A 70 12.59 0.61 2.52
N GLU A 71 13.60 -0.26 2.56
CA GLU A 71 13.89 -1.25 1.52
C GLU A 71 12.81 -2.33 1.39
N VAL A 72 12.06 -2.56 2.47
CA VAL A 72 11.11 -3.65 2.55
C VAL A 72 9.77 -3.13 3.09
N GLN A 73 9.00 -2.46 2.21
CA GLN A 73 7.57 -2.27 2.43
C GLN A 73 6.82 -3.54 1.98
N ILE A 74 7.00 -4.64 2.71
CA ILE A 74 6.18 -5.83 2.45
C ILE A 74 4.80 -5.55 3.01
N GLY A 75 3.78 -5.60 2.14
CA GLY A 75 2.40 -5.46 2.54
C GLY A 75 2.10 -6.40 3.70
N THR A 76 1.73 -5.84 4.84
CA THR A 76 1.26 -6.63 6.00
C THR A 76 -0.23 -6.90 5.77
N VAL A 77 -0.51 -7.97 5.03
CA VAL A 77 -1.86 -8.30 4.57
C VAL A 77 -2.20 -9.74 4.89
N CYS A 78 -3.50 -9.96 5.08
CA CYS A 78 -4.10 -11.28 5.10
C CYS A 78 -4.97 -11.42 3.84
N GLU A 79 -4.65 -12.38 3.00
CA GLU A 79 -5.42 -12.69 1.80
C GLU A 79 -6.31 -13.89 2.04
N VAL A 80 -7.60 -13.76 1.72
CA VAL A 80 -8.58 -14.82 1.91
C VAL A 80 -9.33 -15.06 0.62
N ILE A 81 -9.45 -16.33 0.21
CA ILE A 81 -10.32 -16.73 -0.90
C ILE A 81 -11.53 -17.48 -0.33
N VAL A 82 -12.72 -16.98 -0.68
CA VAL A 82 -14.01 -17.52 -0.26
C VAL A 82 -14.80 -17.97 -1.47
N THR A 83 -15.42 -19.15 -1.35
CA THR A 83 -16.21 -19.80 -2.39
C THR A 83 -17.53 -20.30 -1.79
N PRO A 84 -18.45 -20.90 -2.58
CA PRO A 84 -19.68 -21.48 -2.03
C PRO A 84 -19.46 -22.60 -0.99
N LYS A 85 -18.25 -23.17 -0.92
CA LYS A 85 -17.87 -24.18 0.08
C LYS A 85 -17.36 -23.58 1.38
N GLY A 86 -17.07 -22.27 1.42
CA GLY A 86 -16.49 -21.57 2.55
C GLY A 86 -15.13 -20.94 2.22
N ILE A 87 -14.31 -20.75 3.25
CA ILE A 87 -12.92 -20.26 3.10
C ILE A 87 -12.06 -21.42 2.62
N GLU A 88 -11.43 -21.28 1.46
CA GLU A 88 -10.58 -22.33 0.88
C GLU A 88 -9.09 -21.94 0.86
N TYR A 89 -8.77 -20.66 1.01
CA TYR A 89 -7.38 -20.19 1.11
C TYR A 89 -7.27 -19.03 2.10
N VAL A 90 -6.19 -19.05 2.86
CA VAL A 90 -5.76 -17.96 3.74
C VAL A 90 -4.24 -17.87 3.64
N ASP A 91 -3.73 -16.70 3.28
CA ASP A 91 -2.31 -16.37 3.33
C ASP A 91 -2.10 -15.13 4.17
N ILE A 92 -1.05 -15.15 4.97
CA ILE A 92 -0.87 -14.21 6.06
C ILE A 92 0.57 -13.75 6.06
N PHE A 93 0.77 -12.48 5.72
CA PHE A 93 2.04 -11.79 5.77
C PHE A 93 2.06 -10.84 6.97
N PHE A 94 2.80 -11.23 8.02
CA PHE A 94 3.11 -10.35 9.15
C PHE A 94 4.62 -10.10 9.20
N GLN A 95 5.02 -8.83 9.17
CA GLN A 95 6.44 -8.44 9.22
C GLN A 95 6.87 -7.97 10.62
N TYR A 96 5.93 -7.65 11.51
CA TYR A 96 6.21 -7.01 12.79
C TYR A 96 5.66 -7.84 13.95
N THR A 97 6.38 -7.83 15.07
CA THR A 97 5.92 -8.31 16.38
C THR A 97 6.25 -7.26 17.42
N ASP A 98 5.55 -7.26 18.56
CA ASP A 98 5.90 -6.45 19.74
C ASP A 98 6.01 -4.93 19.49
N ALA A 99 5.04 -4.36 18.77
CA ALA A 99 4.98 -2.91 18.56
C ALA A 99 4.76 -2.16 19.88
N GLU A 100 5.67 -1.23 20.19
CA GLU A 100 5.59 -0.31 21.32
C GLU A 100 5.49 1.13 20.82
N SER A 101 4.60 1.92 21.41
CA SER A 101 4.47 3.34 21.08
C SER A 101 5.67 4.11 21.64
N GLN A 102 6.49 4.70 20.76
CA GLN A 102 7.62 5.53 21.19
C GLN A 102 7.20 6.96 21.53
N THR A 103 6.29 7.54 20.75
CA THR A 103 5.82 8.93 20.90
C THR A 103 4.36 9.06 20.47
N THR A 104 3.62 9.95 21.13
CA THR A 104 2.27 10.36 20.71
C THR A 104 2.31 11.84 20.31
N ALA A 105 1.89 12.14 19.08
CA ALA A 105 1.81 13.50 18.55
C ALA A 105 0.54 13.63 17.70
N GLU A 106 0.05 14.86 17.57
CA GLU A 106 -1.09 15.17 16.70
C GLU A 106 -0.64 15.06 15.25
N MET A 107 -1.37 14.27 14.46
CA MET A 107 -1.15 14.14 13.02
C MET A 107 -1.88 15.26 12.29
N ILE A 108 -1.32 15.72 11.17
CA ILE A 108 -2.02 16.64 10.28
C ILE A 108 -3.26 15.97 9.66
N ASN A 109 -4.28 16.78 9.43
CA ASN A 109 -5.48 16.35 8.71
C ASN A 109 -5.20 16.20 7.19
N ILE A 110 -6.18 15.67 6.47
CA ILE A 110 -6.07 15.45 5.03
C ILE A 110 -6.04 16.77 4.23
N GLU A 111 -6.70 17.83 4.71
CA GLU A 111 -6.70 19.14 4.08
C GLU A 111 -5.29 19.75 4.05
N ASP A 112 -4.59 19.70 5.16
CA ASP A 112 -3.21 20.18 5.30
C ASP A 112 -2.25 19.35 4.44
N ALA A 113 -2.45 18.02 4.37
CA ALA A 113 -1.67 17.15 3.49
C ALA A 113 -1.91 17.45 2.00
N LEU A 114 -3.15 17.74 1.60
CA LEU A 114 -3.47 18.18 0.23
C LEU A 114 -2.84 19.54 -0.12
N VAL A 115 -2.74 20.45 0.86
CA VAL A 115 -2.00 21.72 0.68
C VAL A 115 -0.52 21.45 0.41
N GLN A 116 0.12 20.52 1.15
CA GLN A 116 1.52 20.14 0.90
C GLN A 116 1.70 19.54 -0.50
N LEU A 117 0.81 18.63 -0.91
CA LEU A 117 0.81 18.06 -2.26
C LEU A 117 0.69 19.14 -3.33
N SER A 118 -0.25 20.06 -3.16
CA SER A 118 -0.49 21.15 -4.12
C SER A 118 0.72 22.09 -4.24
N GLN A 119 1.36 22.44 -3.13
CA GLN A 119 2.56 23.28 -3.12
C GLN A 119 3.76 22.58 -3.76
N TYR A 120 3.89 21.26 -3.57
CA TYR A 120 4.95 20.46 -4.17
C TYR A 120 4.80 20.31 -5.68
N LEU A 121 3.59 20.03 -6.15
CA LEU A 121 3.30 19.89 -7.59
C LEU A 121 3.35 21.23 -8.33
N TYR A 122 2.97 22.32 -7.67
CA TYR A 122 2.82 23.64 -8.28
C TYR A 122 3.60 24.71 -7.50
N PRO A 123 4.94 24.61 -7.42
CA PRO A 123 5.78 25.50 -6.60
C PRO A 123 5.80 26.94 -7.14
N SER A 124 5.43 27.13 -8.41
CA SER A 124 5.28 28.43 -9.07
C SER A 124 4.16 28.37 -10.10
N TYR A 125 3.41 29.46 -10.26
CA TYR A 125 2.39 29.64 -11.30
C TYR A 125 3.06 29.78 -12.69
N GLU A 126 3.65 28.72 -13.22
CA GLU A 126 4.06 28.67 -14.63
C GLU A 126 2.90 28.21 -15.53
N GLU A 127 2.89 28.69 -16.78
CA GLU A 127 1.75 28.65 -17.70
C GLU A 127 1.38 27.26 -18.25
N PHE A 128 2.12 26.20 -17.89
CA PHE A 128 1.81 24.84 -18.35
C PHE A 128 1.92 23.82 -17.21
N ILE A 129 0.79 23.65 -16.51
CA ILE A 129 0.63 22.63 -15.49
C ILE A 129 -0.14 21.45 -16.10
N LEU A 130 0.47 20.28 -16.13
CA LEU A 130 -0.23 19.06 -16.51
C LEU A 130 -1.19 18.66 -15.38
N PRO A 131 -2.46 18.37 -15.69
CA PRO A 131 -3.43 17.99 -14.67
C PRO A 131 -3.01 16.70 -13.98
N VAL A 132 -3.05 16.70 -12.66
CA VAL A 132 -2.83 15.52 -11.82
C VAL A 132 -4.18 15.05 -11.28
N LYS A 133 -4.51 13.79 -11.49
CA LYS A 133 -5.69 13.14 -10.91
C LYS A 133 -5.25 12.32 -9.71
N VAL A 134 -5.78 12.62 -8.54
CA VAL A 134 -5.62 11.76 -7.36
C VAL A 134 -6.58 10.58 -7.49
N VAL A 135 -6.04 9.37 -7.54
CA VAL A 135 -6.78 8.11 -7.66
C VAL A 135 -7.21 7.60 -6.30
N ASP A 136 -6.30 7.70 -5.33
CA ASP A 136 -6.49 7.17 -3.97
C ASP A 136 -5.67 7.97 -2.96
N ILE A 137 -6.18 8.08 -1.73
CA ILE A 137 -5.52 8.75 -0.61
C ILE A 137 -5.64 7.85 0.62
N GLN A 138 -4.50 7.53 1.23
CA GLN A 138 -4.45 6.64 2.39
C GLN A 138 -3.63 7.26 3.52
N LEU A 139 -4.05 7.03 4.77
CA LEU A 139 -3.21 7.26 5.95
C LEU A 139 -2.67 5.91 6.41
N VAL A 140 -1.35 5.73 6.35
CA VAL A 140 -0.69 4.45 6.56
C VAL A 140 0.57 4.59 7.40
N TYR A 141 1.04 3.50 7.99
CA TYR A 141 2.40 3.42 8.51
C TYR A 141 3.39 3.02 7.41
N LEU A 142 4.52 3.73 7.35
CA LEU A 142 5.73 3.29 6.66
C LEU A 142 6.78 2.85 7.69
N GLY A 143 7.41 1.70 7.43
CA GLY A 143 8.47 1.17 8.29
C GLY A 143 9.85 1.63 7.82
N GLN A 144 10.59 2.29 8.72
CA GLN A 144 12.01 2.63 8.55
C GLN A 144 12.86 1.59 9.27
N TRP A 145 13.59 0.78 8.52
CA TRP A 145 14.45 -0.28 9.01
C TRP A 145 15.76 0.26 9.54
N LYS A 146 16.04 -0.07 10.80
CA LYS A 146 17.37 0.12 11.40
C LYS A 146 18.19 -1.14 11.21
N THR A 147 18.92 -1.21 10.09
CA THR A 147 19.69 -2.39 9.65
C THR A 147 20.62 -2.95 10.73
N SER A 148 21.16 -2.11 11.61
CA SER A 148 22.05 -2.52 12.70
C SER A 148 21.38 -3.29 13.84
N THR A 149 20.08 -3.09 14.09
CA THR A 149 19.34 -3.69 15.21
C THR A 149 18.21 -4.61 14.76
N GLY A 150 17.74 -4.48 13.52
CA GLY A 150 16.53 -5.13 13.03
C GLY A 150 15.24 -4.49 13.56
N GLU A 151 15.35 -3.39 14.31
CA GLU A 151 14.19 -2.60 14.76
C GLU A 151 13.60 -1.84 13.57
N VAL A 152 12.28 -1.68 13.58
CA VAL A 152 11.57 -0.90 12.57
C VAL A 152 10.85 0.25 13.25
N LEU A 153 11.18 1.48 12.87
CA LEU A 153 10.43 2.65 13.29
C LEU A 153 9.24 2.84 12.35
N LEU A 154 8.03 2.69 12.89
CA LEU A 154 6.80 2.95 12.15
C LEU A 154 6.45 4.44 12.24
N ARG A 155 6.29 5.08 11.08
CA ARG A 155 5.92 6.50 10.99
C ARG A 155 4.67 6.67 10.14
N PRO A 156 3.69 7.49 10.56
CA PRO A 156 2.46 7.68 9.80
C PRO A 156 2.68 8.64 8.63
N PHE A 157 2.14 8.29 7.47
CA PHE A 157 2.20 9.08 6.25
C PHE A 157 0.83 9.15 5.57
N TRP A 158 0.51 10.32 5.04
CA TRP A 158 -0.49 10.45 3.98
C TRP A 158 0.15 10.07 2.65
N VAL A 159 -0.44 9.09 1.96
CA VAL A 159 0.03 8.57 0.67
C VAL A 159 -1.00 8.91 -0.39
N PHE A 160 -0.54 9.55 -1.47
CA PHE A 160 -1.35 9.95 -2.61
C PHE A 160 -0.94 9.15 -3.83
N ASN A 161 -1.83 8.30 -4.32
CA ASN A 161 -1.66 7.65 -5.60
C ASN A 161 -2.29 8.54 -6.69
N THR A 162 -1.51 8.89 -7.70
CA THR A 162 -1.93 9.85 -8.71
C THR A 162 -1.66 9.34 -10.12
N GLU A 163 -2.45 9.86 -11.07
CA GLU A 163 -2.26 9.68 -12.50
C GLU A 163 -1.95 11.04 -13.13
N GLN A 164 -0.89 11.09 -13.95
CA GLN A 164 -0.50 12.28 -14.71
C GLN A 164 -0.18 11.88 -16.16
N GLU A 165 -0.49 12.75 -17.13
CA GLU A 165 -0.05 12.53 -18.52
C GLU A 165 1.47 12.63 -18.62
N SER A 166 2.08 11.66 -19.31
CA SER A 166 3.52 11.69 -19.62
C SER A 166 3.84 12.85 -20.57
N VAL A 167 4.80 13.69 -20.18
CA VAL A 167 5.29 14.79 -21.02
C VAL A 167 5.75 14.24 -22.37
N GLY A 168 5.14 14.71 -23.45
CA GLY A 168 5.51 14.32 -24.82
C GLY A 168 4.86 13.03 -25.36
N LEU A 169 4.01 12.36 -24.58
CA LEU A 169 3.27 11.17 -24.97
C LEU A 169 1.77 11.33 -24.64
N SER A 170 1.03 11.97 -25.55
CA SER A 170 -0.42 12.19 -25.40
C SER A 170 -1.15 10.85 -25.19
N GLY A 171 -1.99 10.79 -24.15
CA GLY A 171 -2.79 9.61 -23.82
C GLY A 171 -2.08 8.53 -22.99
N VAL A 172 -0.80 8.71 -22.64
CA VAL A 172 -0.09 7.81 -21.71
C VAL A 172 -0.15 8.38 -20.30
N LEU A 173 -0.92 7.72 -19.43
CA LEU A 173 -0.97 8.05 -18.00
C LEU A 173 0.13 7.29 -17.26
N ALA A 174 0.98 8.04 -16.56
CA ALA A 174 1.93 7.50 -15.60
C ALA A 174 1.31 7.56 -14.21
N GLN A 175 1.52 6.50 -13.42
CA GLN A 175 1.20 6.51 -11.99
C GLN A 175 2.38 7.10 -11.23
N HIS A 176 2.08 7.99 -10.30
CA HIS A 176 3.05 8.60 -9.40
C HIS A 176 2.53 8.56 -7.97
N ILE A 177 3.42 8.23 -7.04
CA ILE A 177 3.09 8.17 -5.62
C ILE A 177 3.82 9.28 -4.87
N TYR A 178 3.04 10.00 -4.07
CA TYR A 178 3.53 11.05 -3.22
C TYR A 178 3.25 10.77 -1.75
N TYR A 179 4.10 11.28 -0.88
CA TYR A 179 4.11 10.98 0.55
C TYR A 179 4.23 12.28 1.36
N VAL A 180 3.35 12.48 2.33
CA VAL A 180 3.46 13.55 3.34
C VAL A 180 3.62 12.89 4.71
N ASP A 181 4.73 13.16 5.40
CA ASP A 181 4.91 12.75 6.79
C ASP A 181 3.83 13.42 7.64
N ALA A 182 2.95 12.61 8.26
CA ALA A 182 1.79 13.12 8.97
C ALA A 182 2.15 13.86 10.26
N LEU A 183 3.39 13.75 10.74
CA LEU A 183 3.89 14.43 11.93
C LEU A 183 4.72 15.67 11.59
N SER A 184 5.53 15.62 10.53
CA SER A 184 6.46 16.71 10.19
C SER A 184 5.98 17.61 9.03
N MET A 185 4.91 17.22 8.33
CA MET A 185 4.41 17.86 7.11
C MET A 185 5.39 17.82 5.93
N LYS A 186 6.51 17.09 6.06
CA LYS A 186 7.50 16.97 5.01
C LYS A 186 6.92 16.16 3.85
N MET A 187 6.96 16.74 2.65
CA MET A 187 6.50 16.15 1.41
C MET A 187 7.66 15.54 0.61
N THR A 188 7.42 14.39 -0.04
CA THR A 188 8.35 13.73 -0.95
C THR A 188 7.59 12.86 -1.97
N ASP A 189 8.29 12.29 -2.94
CA ASP A 189 7.76 11.35 -3.92
C ASP A 189 8.55 10.04 -3.92
N GLU A 190 8.05 9.05 -4.65
CA GLU A 190 8.67 7.73 -4.76
C GLU A 190 10.11 7.72 -5.30
N PHE A 191 10.56 8.80 -5.97
CA PHE A 191 11.91 8.90 -6.55
C PHE A 191 12.89 9.65 -5.66
N THR A 192 12.37 10.56 -4.83
CA THR A 192 13.15 11.44 -3.97
C THR A 192 13.03 11.08 -2.49
N PHE A 193 12.37 9.95 -2.19
CA PHE A 193 12.11 9.51 -0.82
C PHE A 193 13.42 9.36 -0.04
N ALA A 194 13.70 10.35 0.80
CA ALA A 194 14.75 10.31 1.79
C ALA A 194 14.06 10.28 3.16
N GLY A 195 14.25 9.18 3.88
CA GLY A 195 13.78 8.99 5.24
C GLY A 195 13.98 10.23 6.12
N GLY A 196 13.09 10.43 7.08
CA GLY A 196 13.40 11.33 8.19
C GLY A 196 14.64 10.82 8.93
N GLU A 197 15.49 11.72 9.42
CA GLU A 197 16.66 11.34 10.22
C GLU A 197 16.19 10.55 11.46
N LEU A 198 16.83 9.39 11.71
CA LEU A 198 16.84 8.70 13.01
C LEU A 198 17.82 9.38 13.97
#